data_AF-A0A7X1HI18-F1
#
_entry.id   AF-A0A7X1HI18-F1
#
_cell.length_a   1.000
_cell.length_b   1.000
_cell.length_c   1.000
_cell.angle_alpha   90.00
_cell.angle_beta   90.00
_cell.angle_gamma   90.00
#
_symmetry.space_group_name_H-M   'P 1'
#
loop_
_entity.id
_entity.type
_entity.pdbx_description
1 polymer ?
#
loop_
_entity_poly.entity_id
_entity_poly.type
_entity_poly.pdbx_seq_one_letter_code
_entity_poly.pdbx_strand_id
1 'polypeptide(L)'
;MKIISKTKPKGTEYSALKNMKKAARIVKTKEDRRRAENKRVNAESRKERRLENDFYERVGQVQILGFNKGMLIVSIDGEQEKRNLTFGRRSVSLAENIDSLPNFELKLFGEMVEIKRLGNFNDMKDSIAWAISEGL
;
A
#
# COMPACT_ATOMS: atom_id res chain seq x y z
N MET A 1 -55.07 -38.44 25.67
CA MET A 1 -53.97 -38.06 26.60
C MET A 1 -52.82 -37.49 25.78
N LYS A 2 -52.32 -36.28 26.09
CA LYS A 2 -51.12 -35.72 25.43
C LYS A 2 -49.90 -36.52 25.89
N ILE A 3 -49.17 -37.13 24.96
CA ILE A 3 -47.95 -37.91 25.24
C ILE A 3 -46.87 -36.95 25.72
N ILE A 4 -46.73 -36.82 27.04
CA ILE A 4 -45.66 -36.02 27.65
C ILE A 4 -44.39 -36.88 27.59
N SER A 5 -43.43 -36.46 26.76
CA SER A 5 -42.09 -37.06 26.71
C SER A 5 -41.49 -37.10 28.13
N LYS A 6 -41.23 -38.31 28.63
CA LYS A 6 -40.61 -38.57 29.94
C LYS A 6 -39.09 -38.35 29.93
N THR A 7 -38.49 -38.29 28.74
CA THR A 7 -37.04 -38.20 28.50
C THR A 7 -36.54 -36.76 28.35
N LYS A 8 -37.43 -35.78 28.26
CA LYS A 8 -37.04 -34.38 28.13
C LYS A 8 -36.67 -33.83 29.52
N PRO A 9 -35.50 -33.17 29.67
CA PRO A 9 -35.12 -32.54 30.93
C PRO A 9 -36.16 -31.49 31.32
N LYS A 10 -36.47 -31.40 32.62
CA LYS A 10 -37.49 -30.49 33.20
C LYS A 10 -36.85 -29.69 34.34
N GLY A 11 -37.49 -28.57 34.71
CA GLY A 11 -37.03 -27.75 35.84
C GLY A 11 -35.64 -27.13 35.63
N THR A 12 -34.77 -27.25 36.63
CA THR A 12 -33.43 -26.63 36.69
C THR A 12 -32.52 -27.14 35.57
N GLU A 13 -32.52 -28.42 35.26
CA GLU A 13 -31.73 -29.01 34.16
C GLU A 13 -32.14 -28.46 32.79
N TYR A 14 -33.43 -28.28 32.55
CA TYR A 14 -33.94 -27.66 31.32
C TYR A 14 -33.47 -26.20 31.22
N SER A 15 -33.50 -25.46 32.33
CA SER A 15 -33.06 -24.07 32.37
C SER A 15 -31.56 -23.93 32.10
N ALA A 16 -30.73 -24.83 32.65
CA ALA A 16 -29.30 -24.90 32.41
C ALA A 16 -28.98 -25.18 30.94
N LEU A 17 -29.63 -26.21 30.34
CA LEU A 17 -29.49 -26.52 28.92
C LEU A 17 -29.95 -25.38 28.00
N LYS A 18 -31.03 -24.69 28.36
CA LYS A 18 -31.50 -23.51 27.62
C LYS A 18 -30.49 -22.36 27.69
N ASN A 19 -29.90 -22.12 28.85
CA ASN A 19 -28.87 -21.09 29.04
C ASN A 19 -27.58 -21.42 28.28
N MET A 20 -27.12 -22.68 28.31
CA MET A 20 -25.98 -23.13 27.52
C MET A 20 -26.22 -22.95 26.01
N LYS A 21 -27.40 -23.35 25.50
CA LYS A 21 -27.75 -23.15 24.09
C LYS A 21 -27.83 -21.66 23.71
N LYS A 22 -28.31 -20.81 24.61
CA LYS A 22 -28.35 -19.35 24.40
C LYS A 22 -26.94 -18.76 24.36
N ALA A 23 -26.06 -19.16 25.29
CA ALA A 23 -24.66 -18.73 25.32
C ALA A 23 -23.91 -19.16 24.06
N ALA A 24 -24.05 -20.42 23.64
CA ALA A 24 -23.46 -20.94 22.40
C ALA A 24 -23.95 -20.16 21.16
N ARG A 25 -25.23 -19.79 21.11
CA ARG A 25 -25.78 -18.96 20.04
C ARG A 25 -25.15 -17.58 20.01
N ILE A 26 -24.97 -16.93 21.16
CA ILE A 26 -24.36 -15.59 21.26
C ILE A 26 -22.90 -15.62 20.82
N VAL A 27 -22.14 -16.66 21.19
CA VAL A 27 -20.75 -16.82 20.74
C VAL A 27 -20.71 -17.00 19.23
N LYS A 28 -21.54 -17.90 18.69
CA LYS A 28 -21.64 -18.15 17.25
C LYS A 28 -21.99 -16.89 16.47
N THR A 29 -22.99 -16.11 16.90
CA THR A 29 -23.37 -14.86 16.21
C THR A 29 -22.27 -13.81 16.28
N LYS A 30 -21.53 -13.71 17.39
CA LYS A 30 -20.36 -12.82 17.50
C LYS A 30 -19.25 -13.25 16.54
N GLU A 31 -18.96 -14.54 16.43
CA GLU A 31 -17.98 -15.07 15.49
C GLU A 31 -18.39 -14.82 14.05
N ASP A 32 -19.65 -15.10 13.69
CA ASP A 32 -20.16 -14.89 12.34
C ASP A 32 -20.10 -13.40 11.96
N ARG A 33 -20.41 -12.48 12.90
CA ARG A 33 -20.23 -11.04 12.70
C ARG A 33 -18.77 -10.66 12.48
N ARG A 34 -17.84 -11.20 13.28
CA ARG A 34 -16.39 -10.97 13.11
C ARG A 34 -15.89 -11.48 11.77
N ARG A 35 -16.31 -12.68 11.34
CA ARG A 35 -15.93 -13.21 10.01
C ARG A 35 -16.45 -12.36 8.88
N ALA A 36 -17.68 -11.87 8.97
CA ALA A 36 -18.26 -10.98 7.96
C ALA A 36 -17.47 -9.66 7.86
N GLU A 37 -17.13 -9.05 9.00
CA GLU A 37 -16.35 -7.81 9.03
C GLU A 37 -14.92 -8.02 8.51
N ASN A 38 -14.24 -9.09 8.96
CA ASN A 38 -12.91 -9.43 8.46
C ASN A 38 -12.93 -9.68 6.94
N LYS A 39 -13.99 -10.30 6.40
CA LYS A 39 -14.14 -10.50 4.96
C LYS A 39 -14.29 -9.16 4.22
N ARG A 40 -15.03 -8.20 4.81
CA ARG A 40 -15.18 -6.84 4.27
C ARG A 40 -13.85 -6.10 4.24
N VAL A 41 -13.16 -6.03 5.38
CA VAL A 41 -11.85 -5.37 5.52
C VAL A 41 -10.81 -6.00 4.60
N ASN A 42 -10.77 -7.33 4.52
CA ASN A 42 -9.85 -8.03 3.61
C ASN A 42 -10.16 -7.74 2.13
N ALA A 43 -11.44 -7.60 1.76
CA ALA A 43 -11.81 -7.26 0.39
C ALA A 43 -11.42 -5.82 0.03
N GLU A 44 -11.56 -4.88 0.97
CA GLU A 44 -11.14 -3.49 0.83
C GLU A 44 -9.62 -3.37 0.73
N SER A 45 -8.88 -3.99 1.64
CA SER A 45 -7.41 -4.02 1.61
C SER A 45 -6.87 -4.65 0.32
N ARG A 46 -7.54 -5.66 -0.25
CA ARG A 46 -7.18 -6.22 -1.57
C ARG A 46 -7.43 -5.27 -2.74
N LYS A 47 -8.39 -4.35 -2.62
CA LYS A 47 -8.62 -3.31 -3.64
C LYS A 47 -7.54 -2.24 -3.53
N GLU A 48 -7.26 -1.77 -2.31
CA GLU A 48 -6.20 -0.79 -2.05
C GLU A 48 -4.84 -1.29 -2.53
N ARG A 49 -4.46 -2.52 -2.17
CA ARG A 49 -3.21 -3.13 -2.65
C ARG A 49 -3.13 -3.26 -4.16
N ARG A 50 -4.25 -3.49 -4.84
CA ARG A 50 -4.26 -3.52 -6.31
C ARG A 50 -4.00 -2.15 -6.89
N LEU A 51 -4.67 -1.12 -6.39
CA LEU A 51 -4.42 0.26 -6.81
C LEU A 51 -2.98 0.70 -6.55
N GLU A 52 -2.43 0.35 -5.39
CA GLU A 52 -1.04 0.62 -5.04
C GLU A 52 -0.06 -0.12 -5.97
N ASN A 53 -0.30 -1.40 -6.24
CA ASN A 53 0.51 -2.17 -7.17
C ASN A 53 0.43 -1.60 -8.59
N ASP A 54 -0.76 -1.26 -9.09
CA ASP A 54 -0.95 -0.66 -10.42
C ASP A 54 -0.20 0.67 -10.54
N PHE A 55 -0.18 1.47 -9.46
CA PHE A 55 0.58 2.71 -9.39
C PHE A 55 2.09 2.46 -9.49
N TYR A 56 2.63 1.55 -8.67
CA TYR A 56 4.05 1.24 -8.70
C TYR A 56 4.49 0.54 -10.00
N GLU A 57 3.60 -0.22 -10.63
CA GLU A 57 3.86 -0.80 -11.95
C GLU A 57 4.02 0.30 -13.01
N ARG A 58 3.14 1.31 -13.01
CA ARG A 58 3.27 2.49 -13.89
C ARG A 58 4.54 3.29 -13.60
N VAL A 59 4.86 3.50 -12.32
CA VAL A 59 6.11 4.17 -11.92
C VAL A 59 7.33 3.40 -12.44
N GLY A 60 7.32 2.07 -12.37
CA GLY A 60 8.39 1.23 -12.89
C GLY A 60 8.59 1.32 -14.40
N GLN A 61 7.54 1.69 -15.15
CA GLN A 61 7.63 1.93 -16.59
C GLN A 61 8.28 3.27 -16.95
N VAL A 62 8.32 4.22 -16.01
CA VAL A 62 8.96 5.53 -16.23
C VAL A 62 10.48 5.34 -16.27
N GLN A 63 11.08 5.84 -17.36
CA GLN A 63 12.51 5.74 -17.60
C GLN A 63 13.19 7.09 -17.45
N ILE A 64 14.35 7.12 -16.81
CA ILE A 64 15.21 8.29 -16.75
C ILE A 64 16.01 8.37 -18.06
N LEU A 65 15.95 9.52 -18.74
CA LEU A 65 16.72 9.78 -19.95
C LEU A 65 17.99 10.58 -19.67
N GLY A 66 17.97 11.42 -18.64
CA GLY A 66 19.14 12.21 -18.26
C GLY A 66 18.83 13.28 -17.25
N PHE A 67 19.80 14.15 -17.02
CA PHE A 67 19.72 15.26 -16.08
C PHE A 67 20.19 16.55 -16.75
N ASN A 68 19.46 17.64 -16.56
CA ASN A 68 19.80 18.92 -17.17
C ASN A 68 19.34 20.09 -16.27
N LYS A 69 20.27 21.01 -15.95
CA LYS A 69 19.99 22.26 -15.20
C LYS A 69 19.16 22.07 -13.93
N GLY A 70 19.51 21.07 -13.10
CA GLY A 70 18.79 20.81 -11.85
C GLY A 70 17.48 20.01 -12.00
N MET A 71 17.10 19.64 -13.23
CA MET A 71 15.88 18.88 -13.52
C MET A 71 16.20 17.49 -14.07
N LEU A 72 15.41 16.51 -13.66
CA LEU A 72 15.46 15.16 -14.21
C LEU A 72 14.61 15.09 -15.48
N ILE A 73 15.16 14.52 -16.54
CA ILE A 73 14.43 14.23 -17.78
C ILE A 73 13.94 12.79 -17.67
N VAL A 74 12.63 12.62 -17.66
CA VAL A 74 11.96 11.32 -17.56
C VAL A 74 11.10 11.08 -18.80
N SER A 75 11.02 9.84 -19.24
CA SER A 75 10.07 9.38 -20.25
C SER A 75 8.87 8.76 -19.56
N ILE A 76 7.70 9.36 -19.78
CA ILE A 76 6.41 8.88 -19.30
C ILE A 76 5.58 8.56 -20.55
N ASP A 77 5.18 7.29 -20.72
CA ASP A 77 4.36 6.84 -21.85
C ASP A 77 4.89 7.25 -23.24
N GLY A 78 6.21 7.37 -23.39
CA GLY A 78 6.88 7.77 -24.63
C GLY A 78 7.04 9.28 -24.83
N GLU A 79 6.50 10.11 -23.95
CA GLU A 79 6.73 11.56 -23.93
C GLU A 79 7.88 11.92 -22.99
N GLN A 80 8.70 12.91 -23.39
CA GLN A 80 9.80 13.40 -22.58
C GLN A 80 9.34 14.58 -21.73
N GLU A 81 9.44 14.43 -20.41
CA GLU A 81 9.10 15.48 -19.47
C GLU A 81 10.30 15.85 -18.60
N LYS A 82 10.39 17.14 -18.25
CA LYS A 82 11.35 17.63 -17.27
C LYS A 82 10.65 17.76 -15.92
N ARG A 83 11.20 17.11 -14.89
CA ARG A 83 10.65 17.13 -13.53
C ARG A 83 11.68 17.66 -12.53
N ASN A 84 11.19 18.43 -11.57
CA ASN A 84 12.01 18.89 -10.45
C ASN A 84 12.21 17.75 -9.46
N LEU A 85 13.42 17.69 -8.91
CA LEU A 85 13.74 16.82 -7.79
C LEU A 85 13.54 17.58 -6.47
N THR A 86 13.03 16.87 -5.49
CA THR A 86 12.76 17.39 -4.15
C THR A 86 13.26 16.38 -3.11
N PHE A 87 13.58 16.85 -1.90
CA PHE A 87 14.07 15.98 -0.83
C PHE A 87 13.18 16.08 0.40
N GLY A 88 12.03 15.40 0.36
CA GLY A 88 11.02 15.48 1.40
C GLY A 88 10.69 16.93 1.78
N ARG A 89 10.70 17.24 3.08
CA ARG A 89 10.42 18.60 3.60
C ARG A 89 11.64 19.51 3.73
N ARG A 90 12.86 19.04 3.39
CA ARG A 90 14.08 19.80 3.59
C ARG A 90 14.53 20.42 2.28
N SER A 91 15.01 21.66 2.33
CA SER A 91 15.76 22.24 1.21
C SER A 91 17.18 21.70 1.31
N VAL A 92 17.51 20.75 0.44
CA VAL A 92 18.81 20.09 0.39
C VAL A 92 19.39 20.31 -1.00
N SER A 93 20.66 20.74 -1.06
CA SER A 93 21.37 20.88 -2.33
C SER A 93 21.67 19.50 -2.92
N LEU A 94 21.28 19.32 -4.17
CA LEU A 94 21.49 18.07 -4.91
C LEU A 94 22.99 17.73 -5.02
N ALA A 95 23.82 18.75 -5.25
CA ALA A 95 25.27 18.62 -5.45
C ALA A 95 26.01 18.14 -4.20
N GLU A 96 25.54 18.56 -3.02
CA GLU A 96 26.17 18.20 -1.74
C GLU A 96 25.72 16.82 -1.23
N ASN A 97 24.67 16.25 -1.83
CA ASN A 97 23.98 15.05 -1.33
C ASN A 97 23.83 13.97 -2.40
N ILE A 98 24.83 13.82 -3.27
CA ILE A 98 24.87 12.82 -4.35
C ILE A 98 24.70 11.40 -3.79
N ASP A 99 25.27 11.10 -2.62
CA ASP A 99 25.10 9.78 -1.97
C ASP A 99 23.64 9.48 -1.60
N SER A 100 22.85 10.53 -1.35
CA SER A 100 21.42 10.44 -1.04
C SER A 100 20.52 10.57 -2.27
N LEU A 101 21.07 10.56 -3.49
CA LEU A 101 20.32 10.59 -4.76
C LEU A 101 19.12 9.62 -4.79
N PRO A 102 19.22 8.36 -4.29
CA PRO A 102 18.09 7.42 -4.30
C PRO A 102 16.85 7.90 -3.52
N ASN A 103 17.03 8.81 -2.56
CA ASN A 103 15.98 9.29 -1.66
C ASN A 103 15.37 10.62 -2.13
N PHE A 104 15.85 11.18 -3.23
CA PHE A 104 15.15 12.30 -3.86
C PHE A 104 13.83 11.82 -4.44
N GLU A 105 12.85 12.72 -4.45
CA GLU A 105 11.49 12.49 -4.88
C GLU A 105 11.16 13.39 -6.06
N LEU A 106 10.39 12.87 -7.00
CA LEU A 106 9.75 13.63 -8.06
C LEU A 106 8.24 13.40 -8.05
N LYS A 107 7.48 14.39 -8.56
CA LYS A 107 6.04 14.27 -8.67
C LYS A 107 5.65 13.49 -9.92
N LEU A 108 5.12 12.28 -9.75
CA LEU A 108 4.59 11.41 -10.81
C LEU A 108 3.15 11.03 -10.53
N PHE A 109 2.29 11.13 -11.55
CA PHE A 109 0.87 10.77 -11.47
C PHE A 109 0.10 11.38 -10.27
N GLY A 110 0.56 12.54 -9.77
CA GLY A 110 -0.05 13.25 -8.64
C GLY A 110 0.61 13.01 -7.28
N GLU A 111 1.44 11.98 -7.14
CA GLU A 111 2.14 11.61 -5.89
C GLU A 111 3.64 11.88 -5.96
N MET A 112 4.29 11.96 -4.79
CA MET A 112 5.73 12.10 -4.68
C MET A 112 6.36 10.71 -4.66
N VAL A 113 7.27 10.45 -5.58
CA VAL A 113 7.87 9.14 -5.80
C VAL A 113 9.38 9.26 -5.75
N GLU A 114 10.01 8.42 -4.94
CA GLU A 114 11.47 8.34 -4.87
C GLU A 114 12.07 7.87 -6.20
N ILE A 115 13.15 8.51 -6.65
CA ILE A 115 13.79 8.20 -7.94
C ILE A 115 14.23 6.72 -8.00
N LYS A 116 14.59 6.11 -6.85
CA LYS A 116 14.98 4.69 -6.78
C LYS A 116 13.90 3.69 -7.22
N ARG A 117 12.64 4.14 -7.33
CA ARG A 117 11.50 3.33 -7.78
C ARG A 117 11.36 3.29 -9.30
N LEU A 118 12.08 4.14 -10.03
CA LEU A 118 12.06 4.18 -11.50
C LEU A 118 12.79 2.98 -12.08
N GLY A 119 12.30 2.45 -13.20
CA GLY A 119 12.74 1.15 -13.74
C GLY A 119 14.24 1.07 -14.05
N ASN A 120 14.82 2.14 -14.59
CA ASN A 120 16.23 2.18 -15.00
C ASN A 120 17.12 3.03 -14.07
N PHE A 121 16.67 3.29 -12.83
CA PHE A 121 17.45 4.13 -11.90
C PHE A 121 18.84 3.55 -11.63
N ASN A 122 18.95 2.24 -11.40
CA ASN A 122 20.23 1.60 -11.09
C ASN A 122 21.25 1.77 -12.22
N ASP A 123 20.79 1.73 -13.47
CA ASP A 123 21.66 1.87 -14.64
C ASP A 123 22.05 3.34 -14.88
N MET A 124 21.13 4.27 -14.62
CA MET A 124 21.34 5.70 -14.85
C MET A 124 21.93 6.44 -13.65
N LYS A 125 22.07 5.79 -12.49
CA LYS A 125 22.53 6.42 -11.24
C LYS A 125 23.87 7.12 -11.42
N ASP A 126 24.85 6.44 -11.99
CA ASP A 126 26.20 6.96 -12.15
C ASP A 126 26.24 8.09 -13.19
N SER A 127 25.49 7.95 -14.28
CA SER A 127 25.33 9.00 -15.31
C SER A 127 24.68 10.26 -14.74
N ILE A 128 23.67 10.13 -13.88
CA ILE A 128 23.02 11.25 -13.21
C ILE A 128 23.97 11.90 -12.21
N ALA A 129 24.64 11.10 -11.36
CA ALA A 129 25.62 11.60 -10.40
C ALA A 129 26.75 12.38 -11.11
N TRP A 130 27.24 11.84 -12.23
CA TRP A 130 28.24 12.49 -13.05
C TRP A 130 27.71 13.80 -13.67
N ALA A 131 26.52 13.80 -14.27
CA ALA A 131 25.90 15.00 -14.84
C ALA A 131 25.62 16.10 -13.79
N ILE A 132 25.34 15.72 -12.54
CA ILE A 132 25.22 16.67 -11.42
C ILE A 132 26.59 17.26 -11.07
N SER A 133 27.65 16.44 -11.10
CA SER A 133 29.02 16.89 -10.80
C SER A 133 29.62 17.78 -11.88
N GLU A 134 29.32 17.54 -13.17
CA GLU A 134 29.78 18.36 -14.30
C GLU A 134 28.96 19.65 -14.47
N GLY A 135 27.71 19.68 -14.02
CA GLY A 135 26.82 20.83 -14.11
C GLY A 135 27.03 21.90 -13.02
N LEU A 136 28.05 21.75 -12.18
CA LEU A 136 28.57 22.74 -11.23
C LEU A 136 29.48 23.74 -11.94
#